data_AF-A0A2S7PNQ5-F1
#
_entry.id   AF-A0A2S7PNQ5-F1
#
_cell.length_a   1.000
_cell.length_b   1.000
_cell.length_c   1.000
_cell.angle_alpha   90.00
_cell.angle_beta   90.00
_cell.angle_gamma   90.00
#
_symmetry.space_group_name_H-M   'P 1'
#
loop_
_entity.id
_entity.type
_entity.pdbx_description
1 polymer ?
#
loop_
_entity_poly.entity_id
_entity_poly.type
_entity_poly.pdbx_seq_one_letter_code
_entity_poly.pdbx_strand_id
1 'polypeptide(L)'
;MPAQTPPRYTFSKPVSTYSTRNPENNTDSILSYRQLRLIQKNQTPPCPTLLQLLRNHNAASDLIAHKAASLPWIGHPEGEVNLGETGYSQPFTNTTRFAQADALGQATAAFEVHGKILEKYLANHGEHGKLGYPLTDEMWTPDHKCRYNTFSGGGLFWTVTTGLA
;
A
#
# COMPACT_ATOMS: atom_id res chain seq x y z
N MET A 1 -1.34 -43.89 2.59
CA MET A 1 -1.76 -42.74 1.75
C MET A 1 -0.57 -41.82 1.61
N PRO A 2 -0.12 -41.43 0.41
CA PRO A 2 1.00 -40.49 0.25
C PRO A 2 0.54 -39.06 0.54
N ALA A 3 1.40 -38.29 1.23
CA ALA A 3 1.14 -36.88 1.52
C ALA A 3 1.24 -36.03 0.23
N GLN A 4 0.33 -35.08 0.07
CA GLN A 4 0.36 -34.14 -1.05
C GLN A 4 1.42 -33.06 -0.80
N THR A 5 2.44 -32.99 -1.64
CA THR A 5 3.39 -31.87 -1.63
C THR A 5 2.71 -30.57 -2.06
N PRO A 6 2.94 -29.44 -1.38
CA PRO A 6 2.40 -28.14 -1.80
C PRO A 6 3.00 -27.70 -3.15
N PRO A 7 2.26 -26.93 -3.97
CA PRO A 7 2.73 -26.51 -5.28
C PRO A 7 3.95 -25.57 -5.19
N ARG A 8 4.99 -25.87 -5.98
CA ARG A 8 6.11 -24.93 -6.19
C ARG A 8 5.65 -23.80 -7.11
N TYR A 9 5.48 -22.61 -6.55
CA TYR A 9 5.35 -21.39 -7.37
C TYR A 9 6.73 -20.97 -7.89
N THR A 10 7.00 -21.23 -9.16
CA THR A 10 8.19 -20.70 -9.84
C THR A 10 7.92 -19.26 -10.26
N PHE A 11 8.56 -18.30 -9.59
CA PHE A 11 8.55 -16.90 -10.01
C PHE A 11 9.32 -16.76 -11.32
N SER A 12 8.60 -16.60 -12.43
CA SER A 12 9.21 -16.22 -13.71
C SER A 12 9.62 -14.75 -13.61
N LYS A 13 10.92 -14.47 -13.80
CA LYS A 13 11.46 -13.11 -13.72
C LYS A 13 10.80 -12.22 -14.79
N PRO A 14 10.19 -11.07 -14.45
CA PRO A 14 9.95 -10.05 -15.45
C PRO A 14 11.30 -9.51 -15.93
N VAL A 15 11.43 -9.34 -17.24
CA VAL A 15 12.62 -8.79 -17.90
C VAL A 15 12.78 -7.33 -17.48
N SER A 16 13.80 -7.03 -16.66
CA SER A 16 14.18 -5.65 -16.35
C SER A 16 15.20 -5.16 -17.37
N THR A 17 14.73 -4.40 -18.36
CA THR A 17 15.58 -3.63 -19.27
C THR A 17 15.39 -2.15 -19.01
N TYR A 18 16.24 -1.57 -18.17
CA TYR A 18 16.35 -0.12 -17.96
C TYR A 18 17.78 0.41 -18.19
N SER A 19 18.03 0.82 -19.42
CA SER A 19 18.95 1.90 -19.81
C SER A 19 18.69 2.19 -21.30
N THR A 20 18.68 3.43 -21.78
CA THR A 20 19.72 4.44 -21.56
C THR A 20 19.21 5.88 -21.40
N ARG A 21 19.83 6.61 -20.45
CA ARG A 21 20.13 8.06 -20.43
C ARG A 21 19.23 9.07 -21.17
N ASN A 22 18.68 10.02 -20.40
CA ASN A 22 18.92 11.47 -20.63
C ASN A 22 18.80 12.22 -19.28
N PRO A 23 19.70 13.15 -18.87
CA PRO A 23 19.76 13.57 -17.46
C PRO A 23 18.81 14.68 -16.98
N GLU A 24 18.12 15.44 -17.85
CA GLU A 24 17.56 16.74 -17.45
C GLU A 24 16.03 16.92 -17.52
N ASN A 25 15.28 16.12 -18.29
CA ASN A 25 13.85 16.39 -18.58
C ASN A 25 12.95 15.14 -18.39
N ASN A 26 12.66 14.71 -17.16
CA ASN A 26 11.67 13.65 -16.93
C ASN A 26 10.65 13.96 -15.83
N THR A 27 9.53 14.57 -16.22
CA THR A 27 8.33 14.82 -15.40
C THR A 27 7.22 13.79 -15.64
N ASP A 28 7.50 12.66 -16.30
CA ASP A 28 6.48 11.76 -16.84
C ASP A 28 6.43 10.40 -16.12
N SER A 29 5.84 10.40 -14.93
CA SER A 29 5.30 9.20 -14.26
C SER A 29 3.94 9.48 -13.62
N ILE A 30 3.04 10.12 -14.38
CA ILE A 30 1.72 10.58 -13.89
C ILE A 30 0.61 9.86 -14.67
N LEU A 31 -0.01 8.85 -14.02
CA LEU A 31 -1.28 8.17 -14.35
C LEU A 31 -1.62 7.94 -15.84
N SER A 32 -1.54 6.67 -16.28
CA SER A 32 -1.84 6.26 -17.66
C SER A 32 -3.23 6.72 -18.17
N TYR A 33 -3.21 7.51 -19.25
CA TYR A 33 -4.35 8.10 -19.97
C TYR A 33 -5.53 7.16 -20.34
N ARG A 34 -5.38 5.84 -20.19
CA ARG A 34 -6.46 4.87 -20.42
C ARG A 34 -7.44 4.78 -19.24
N GLN A 35 -6.97 4.84 -17.99
CA GLN A 35 -7.86 4.71 -16.82
C GLN A 35 -8.75 5.95 -16.66
N LEU A 36 -8.21 7.13 -16.95
CA LEU A 36 -8.89 8.42 -16.74
C LEU A 36 -10.14 8.60 -17.63
N ARG A 37 -10.18 8.00 -18.83
CA ARG A 37 -11.25 8.20 -19.81
C ARG A 37 -12.58 7.51 -19.48
N LEU A 38 -12.60 6.54 -18.57
CA LEU A 38 -13.83 5.84 -18.19
C LEU A 38 -14.66 6.62 -17.15
N ILE A 39 -14.02 7.50 -16.37
CA ILE A 39 -14.65 8.23 -15.25
C ILE A 39 -15.29 9.56 -15.72
N GLN A 40 -14.72 10.21 -16.74
CA GLN A 40 -15.03 11.60 -17.10
C GLN A 40 -16.40 11.87 -17.75
N LYS A 41 -17.18 10.85 -18.11
CA LYS A 41 -18.23 11.04 -19.13
C LYS A 41 -19.53 11.73 -18.68
N ASN A 42 -19.82 11.95 -17.39
CA ASN A 42 -21.22 12.26 -17.01
C ASN A 42 -21.55 12.99 -15.68
N GLN A 43 -20.68 13.80 -15.05
CA GLN A 43 -21.05 14.49 -13.78
C GLN A 43 -20.50 15.92 -13.56
N THR A 44 -21.34 16.75 -12.93
CA THR A 44 -21.05 18.01 -12.20
C THR A 44 -22.14 18.20 -11.13
N PRO A 45 -21.91 18.81 -9.95
CA PRO A 45 -20.68 18.88 -9.14
C PRO A 45 -20.56 17.59 -8.28
N PRO A 46 -19.76 17.49 -7.18
CA PRO A 46 -18.68 18.37 -6.69
C PRO A 46 -17.29 17.72 -6.71
N CYS A 47 -17.17 16.52 -7.30
CA CYS A 47 -15.98 15.68 -7.26
C CYS A 47 -14.69 16.41 -7.68
N PRO A 48 -13.51 16.04 -7.12
CA PRO A 48 -12.24 16.65 -7.51
C PRO A 48 -12.02 16.57 -9.02
N THR A 49 -11.56 17.67 -9.62
CA THR A 49 -11.20 17.68 -11.05
C THR A 49 -10.07 16.68 -11.32
N LEU A 50 -9.93 16.21 -12.57
CA LEU A 50 -8.82 15.33 -12.94
C LEU A 50 -7.45 15.90 -12.52
N LEU A 51 -7.23 17.21 -12.72
CA LEU A 51 -5.99 17.87 -12.31
C LEU A 51 -5.80 17.84 -10.78
N GLN A 52 -6.87 17.90 -10.01
CA GLN A 52 -6.79 17.75 -8.55
C GLN A 52 -6.52 16.31 -8.13
N LEU A 53 -7.12 15.31 -8.78
CA LEU A 53 -6.81 13.90 -8.55
C LEU A 53 -5.34 13.58 -8.86
N LEU A 54 -4.79 14.12 -9.96
CA LEU A 54 -3.38 13.99 -10.32
C LEU A 54 -2.46 14.60 -9.24
N ARG A 55 -2.78 15.81 -8.76
CA ARG A 55 -2.04 16.46 -7.65
C ARG A 55 -2.09 15.66 -6.36
N ASN A 56 -3.28 15.18 -5.99
CA ASN A 56 -3.49 14.39 -4.78
C ASN A 56 -2.73 13.07 -4.83
N HIS A 57 -2.73 12.38 -5.98
CA HIS A 57 -1.96 11.17 -6.20
C HIS A 57 -0.44 11.40 -6.08
N ASN A 58 0.07 12.47 -6.69
CA ASN A 58 1.49 12.83 -6.56
C ASN A 58 1.85 13.15 -5.10
N ALA A 59 1.03 13.94 -4.41
CA ALA A 59 1.23 14.24 -2.99
C ALA A 59 1.16 12.99 -2.09
N ALA A 60 0.31 12.01 -2.42
CA ALA A 60 0.27 10.71 -1.74
C ALA A 60 1.54 9.90 -1.97
N SER A 61 2.06 9.89 -3.21
CA SER A 61 3.35 9.28 -3.54
C SER A 61 4.50 9.92 -2.76
N ASP A 62 4.55 11.26 -2.71
CA ASP A 62 5.58 11.99 -1.95
C ASP A 62 5.50 11.70 -0.44
N LEU A 63 4.29 11.62 0.12
CA LEU A 63 4.06 11.31 1.54
C LEU A 63 4.49 9.86 1.87
N ILE A 64 4.13 8.90 1.01
CA ILE A 64 4.58 7.50 1.12
C ILE A 64 6.10 7.41 1.01
N ALA A 65 6.71 8.07 0.02
CA ALA A 65 8.16 8.07 -0.20
C ALA A 65 8.92 8.74 0.96
N HIS A 66 8.41 9.84 1.50
CA HIS A 66 9.01 10.53 2.64
C HIS A 66 9.05 9.62 3.88
N LYS A 67 7.94 8.91 4.20
CA LYS A 67 7.98 7.97 5.33
C LYS A 67 8.76 6.70 5.01
N ALA A 68 8.75 6.20 3.77
CA ALA A 68 9.62 5.11 3.34
C ALA A 68 11.10 5.41 3.60
N ALA A 69 11.57 6.64 3.34
CA ALA A 69 12.93 7.06 3.62
C ALA A 69 13.32 7.01 5.11
N SER A 70 12.35 7.07 6.03
CA SER A 70 12.58 6.95 7.48
C SER A 70 12.71 5.49 7.97
N LEU A 71 12.45 4.50 7.10
CA LEU A 71 12.45 3.07 7.45
C LEU A 71 13.34 2.25 6.48
N PRO A 72 14.69 2.31 6.58
CA PRO A 72 15.60 1.69 5.60
C PRO A 72 15.45 0.17 5.42
N TRP A 73 14.81 -0.52 6.36
CA TRP A 73 14.61 -1.97 6.34
C TRP A 73 13.48 -2.44 5.40
N ILE A 74 12.61 -1.54 4.91
CA ILE A 74 11.40 -1.95 4.17
C ILE A 74 11.69 -2.47 2.76
N GLY A 75 12.89 -2.24 2.24
CA GLY A 75 13.28 -2.58 0.87
C GLY A 75 12.91 -1.51 -0.15
N HIS A 76 12.77 -1.92 -1.40
CA HIS A 76 12.41 -1.04 -2.53
C HIS A 76 10.91 -1.16 -2.82
N PRO A 77 10.29 -0.14 -3.43
CA PRO A 77 8.91 -0.25 -3.92
C PRO A 77 8.83 -1.33 -5.00
N GLU A 78 7.82 -2.19 -4.92
CA GLU A 78 7.58 -3.28 -5.88
C GLU A 78 6.60 -2.88 -7.00
N GLY A 79 5.99 -1.70 -6.90
CA GLY A 79 5.06 -1.16 -7.88
C GLY A 79 4.77 0.32 -7.70
N GLU A 80 3.91 0.84 -8.58
CA GLU A 80 3.36 2.19 -8.48
C GLU A 80 2.42 2.32 -7.27
N VAL A 81 2.08 3.57 -6.92
CA VAL A 81 1.06 3.87 -5.90
C VAL A 81 -0.32 3.52 -6.47
N ASN A 82 -1.08 2.71 -5.76
CA ASN A 82 -2.45 2.35 -6.10
C ASN A 82 -3.42 3.32 -5.45
N LEU A 83 -4.51 3.67 -6.14
CA LEU A 83 -5.62 4.43 -5.57
C LEU A 83 -6.69 3.44 -5.08
N GLY A 84 -7.05 3.50 -3.81
CA GLY A 84 -8.21 2.82 -3.25
C GLY A 84 -9.35 3.78 -2.92
N GLU A 85 -10.41 3.27 -2.31
CA GLU A 85 -11.64 4.04 -2.04
C GLU A 85 -11.45 5.20 -1.05
N THR A 86 -10.61 5.01 -0.03
CA THR A 86 -10.38 5.96 1.07
C THR A 86 -8.90 6.29 1.30
N GLY A 87 -8.06 6.08 0.29
CA GLY A 87 -6.62 6.27 0.41
C GLY A 87 -5.81 5.74 -0.76
N TYR A 88 -4.53 5.54 -0.51
CA TYR A 88 -3.52 5.08 -1.46
C TYR A 88 -2.68 3.95 -0.85
N SER A 89 -2.23 2.98 -1.65
CA SER A 89 -1.37 1.88 -1.17
C SER A 89 -0.21 1.60 -2.11
N GLN A 90 0.98 1.35 -1.56
CA GLN A 90 2.17 0.98 -2.33
C GLN A 90 2.89 -0.21 -1.68
N PRO A 91 3.11 -1.32 -2.41
CA PRO A 91 3.89 -2.45 -1.92
C PRO A 91 5.39 -2.14 -1.96
N PHE A 92 6.10 -2.60 -0.92
CA PHE A 92 7.56 -2.61 -0.79
C PHE A 92 8.00 -4.03 -0.42
N THR A 93 9.27 -4.37 -0.65
CA THR A 93 9.79 -5.74 -0.48
C THR A 93 9.40 -6.43 0.84
N ASN A 94 9.34 -5.68 1.96
CA ASN A 94 9.07 -6.23 3.29
C ASN A 94 7.76 -5.71 3.93
N THR A 95 6.99 -4.85 3.25
CA THR A 95 5.82 -4.16 3.85
C THR A 95 4.88 -3.58 2.78
N THR A 96 3.65 -3.25 3.13
CA THR A 96 2.84 -2.33 2.33
C THR A 96 2.66 -1.01 3.07
N ARG A 97 2.95 0.10 2.38
CA ARG A 97 2.68 1.46 2.85
C ARG A 97 1.26 1.86 2.44
N PHE A 98 0.50 2.38 3.38
CA PHE A 98 -0.85 2.89 3.13
C PHE A 98 -0.91 4.35 3.54
N ALA A 99 -1.39 5.23 2.67
CA ALA A 99 -1.73 6.61 2.99
C ALA A 99 -3.24 6.78 3.05
N GLN A 100 -3.78 7.26 4.17
CA GLN A 100 -5.18 7.61 4.28
C GLN A 100 -5.48 8.89 3.50
N ALA A 101 -6.65 8.98 2.87
CA ALA A 101 -7.11 10.20 2.22
C ALA A 101 -8.36 10.77 2.89
N ASP A 102 -8.54 12.09 2.78
CA ASP A 102 -9.78 12.76 3.16
C ASP A 102 -10.87 12.62 2.07
N ALA A 103 -12.04 13.23 2.30
CA ALA A 103 -13.16 13.22 1.36
C ALA A 103 -12.88 13.95 0.03
N LEU A 104 -11.78 14.72 -0.07
CA LEU A 104 -11.31 15.37 -1.30
C LEU A 104 -10.20 14.55 -1.99
N GLY A 105 -9.82 13.40 -1.43
CA GLY A 105 -8.74 12.55 -1.89
C GLY A 105 -7.35 13.02 -1.48
N GLN A 106 -7.20 14.02 -0.60
CA GLN A 106 -5.89 14.50 -0.17
C GLN A 106 -5.31 13.52 0.86
N ALA A 107 -4.09 13.02 0.62
CA ALA A 107 -3.41 12.13 1.56
C ALA A 107 -3.03 12.90 2.85
N THR A 108 -3.43 12.37 4.01
CA THR A 108 -3.29 13.05 5.32
C THR A 108 -2.22 12.44 6.22
N ALA A 109 -2.08 11.11 6.21
CA ALA A 109 -1.11 10.36 7.00
C ALA A 109 -0.78 9.03 6.32
N ALA A 110 0.41 8.47 6.57
CA ALA A 110 0.77 7.13 6.10
C ALA A 110 1.32 6.24 7.20
N PHE A 111 0.96 4.96 7.11
CA PHE A 111 1.30 3.90 8.04
C PHE A 111 1.84 2.66 7.30
N GLU A 112 2.68 1.88 7.97
CA GLU A 112 3.07 0.56 7.48
C GLU A 112 2.29 -0.57 8.15
N VAL A 113 2.07 -1.63 7.37
CA VAL A 113 1.67 -2.95 7.87
C VAL A 113 2.69 -3.95 7.32
N HIS A 114 3.27 -4.80 8.17
CA HIS A 114 4.30 -5.76 7.74
C HIS A 114 4.12 -7.15 8.37
N GLY A 115 5.03 -8.07 8.01
CA GLY A 115 5.12 -9.40 8.60
C GLY A 115 3.78 -10.17 8.66
N LYS A 116 3.52 -10.80 9.81
CA LYS A 116 2.34 -11.65 10.01
C LYS A 116 1.03 -10.88 10.10
N ILE A 117 1.06 -9.59 10.45
CA ILE A 117 -0.13 -8.75 10.41
C ILE A 117 -0.49 -8.44 8.96
N LEU A 118 0.49 -8.11 8.10
CA LEU A 118 0.26 -7.88 6.67
C LEU A 118 -0.26 -9.14 5.97
N GLU A 119 0.36 -10.31 6.22
CA GLU A 119 -0.13 -11.59 5.68
C GLU A 119 -1.62 -11.82 6.02
N LYS A 120 -2.00 -11.61 7.29
CA LYS A 120 -3.39 -11.79 7.72
C LYS A 120 -4.32 -10.71 7.17
N TYR A 121 -3.85 -9.47 7.09
CA TYR A 121 -4.62 -8.32 6.57
C TYR A 121 -4.96 -8.50 5.08
N LEU A 122 -3.96 -8.79 4.24
CA LEU A 122 -4.15 -9.04 2.81
C LEU A 122 -5.03 -10.28 2.56
N ALA A 123 -4.88 -11.33 3.37
CA ALA A 123 -5.76 -12.51 3.33
C ALA A 123 -7.23 -12.22 3.71
N ASN A 124 -7.54 -11.06 4.29
CA ASN A 124 -8.90 -10.57 4.57
C ASN A 124 -9.30 -9.40 3.65
N HIS A 125 -8.75 -9.37 2.43
CA HIS A 125 -8.96 -8.35 1.39
C HIS A 125 -8.33 -6.97 1.66
N GLY A 126 -7.44 -6.86 2.66
CA GLY A 126 -6.66 -5.65 2.92
C GLY A 126 -7.52 -4.41 3.13
N GLU A 127 -7.16 -3.33 2.44
CA GLU A 127 -7.82 -2.03 2.50
C GLU A 127 -9.23 -2.04 1.88
N HIS A 128 -9.53 -3.04 1.05
CA HIS A 128 -10.85 -3.30 0.48
C HIS A 128 -11.69 -4.24 1.36
N GLY A 129 -11.12 -4.75 2.46
CA GLY A 129 -11.77 -5.60 3.44
C GLY A 129 -12.45 -4.81 4.56
N LYS A 130 -13.14 -5.52 5.46
CA LYS A 130 -13.87 -4.92 6.60
C LYS A 130 -13.01 -4.11 7.58
N LEU A 131 -11.69 -4.27 7.54
CA LEU A 131 -10.76 -3.50 8.37
C LEU A 131 -10.48 -2.10 7.77
N GLY A 132 -10.55 -1.96 6.45
CA GLY A 132 -10.17 -0.74 5.74
C GLY A 132 -8.71 -0.34 6.00
N TYR A 133 -8.40 0.94 5.84
CA TYR A 133 -7.04 1.47 5.94
C TYR A 133 -6.48 1.42 7.39
N PRO A 134 -5.16 1.23 7.57
CA PRO A 134 -4.51 1.35 8.87
C PRO A 134 -4.57 2.78 9.41
N LEU A 135 -4.60 2.89 10.74
CA LEU A 135 -4.56 4.12 11.54
C LEU A 135 -3.27 4.25 12.35
N THR A 136 -2.46 3.18 12.40
CA THR A 136 -1.17 3.14 13.11
C THR A 136 -0.15 2.35 12.31
N ASP A 137 1.11 2.68 12.55
CA ASP A 137 2.27 1.81 12.31
C ASP A 137 2.15 0.50 13.13
N GLU A 138 3.00 -0.50 12.84
CA GLU A 138 3.01 -1.76 13.61
C GLU A 138 3.76 -1.60 14.94
N MET A 139 3.01 -1.51 16.03
CA MET A 139 3.52 -1.20 17.37
C MET A 139 3.66 -2.46 18.23
N TRP A 140 4.56 -2.42 19.22
CA TRP A 140 4.55 -3.36 20.34
C TRP A 140 3.42 -3.00 21.32
N THR A 141 2.79 -4.00 21.92
CA THR A 141 2.02 -3.79 23.15
C THR A 141 2.94 -3.32 24.29
N PRO A 142 2.43 -2.60 25.31
CA PRO A 142 3.26 -2.10 26.42
C PRO A 142 4.01 -3.18 27.22
N ASP A 143 3.54 -4.44 27.15
CA ASP A 143 4.20 -5.60 27.77
C ASP A 143 5.19 -6.33 26.83
N HIS A 144 5.37 -5.83 25.61
CA HIS A 144 6.25 -6.36 24.55
C HIS A 144 5.99 -7.82 24.13
N LYS A 145 4.80 -8.37 24.39
CA LYS A 145 4.44 -9.76 24.00
C LYS A 145 3.71 -9.87 22.66
N CYS A 146 3.13 -8.78 22.18
CA CYS A 146 2.34 -8.75 20.96
C CYS A 146 2.75 -7.58 20.07
N ARG A 147 2.63 -7.77 18.75
CA ARG A 147 2.56 -6.69 17.76
C ARG A 147 1.11 -6.38 17.44
N TYR A 148 0.81 -5.15 17.05
CA TYR A 148 -0.52 -4.78 16.56
C TYR A 148 -0.49 -3.62 15.57
N ASN A 149 -1.50 -3.60 14.69
CA ASN A 149 -1.93 -2.43 13.93
C ASN A 149 -3.42 -2.17 14.24
N THR A 150 -3.78 -0.90 14.36
CA THR A 150 -5.19 -0.46 14.34
C THR A 150 -5.57 -0.05 12.91
N PHE A 151 -6.81 -0.30 12.52
CA PHE A 151 -7.41 0.01 11.23
C PHE A 151 -8.77 0.69 11.41
N SER A 152 -9.28 1.32 10.36
CA SER A 152 -10.56 2.06 10.38
C SER A 152 -11.76 1.22 10.88
N GLY A 153 -11.76 -0.09 10.63
CA GLY A 153 -12.81 -1.03 11.02
C GLY A 153 -12.43 -2.03 12.12
N GLY A 154 -11.29 -1.86 12.82
CA GLY A 154 -10.89 -2.78 13.89
C GLY A 154 -9.38 -2.79 14.18
N GLY A 155 -8.88 -3.87 14.78
CA GLY A 155 -7.45 -4.06 15.04
C GLY A 155 -7.02 -5.48 14.76
N LEU A 156 -5.78 -5.67 14.32
CA LEU A 156 -5.13 -6.98 14.25
C LEU A 156 -3.99 -7.03 15.25
N PHE A 157 -3.95 -8.11 16.02
CA PHE A 157 -2.90 -8.43 16.96
C PHE A 157 -2.19 -9.69 16.51
N TRP A 158 -0.87 -9.71 16.61
CA TRP A 158 -0.06 -10.89 16.40
C TRP A 158 0.84 -11.11 17.62
N THR A 159 0.78 -12.31 18.19
CA THR A 159 1.70 -12.75 19.23
C THR A 159 2.44 -13.98 18.73
N VAL A 160 3.69 -14.15 19.19
CA VAL A 160 4.36 -15.43 19.04
C VAL A 160 3.72 -16.37 20.05
N THR A 161 2.74 -17.16 19.61
CA THR A 161 2.34 -18.35 20.36
C THR A 161 3.52 -19.31 20.36
N THR A 162 4.41 -19.18 21.36
CA THR A 162 5.39 -20.21 21.70
C THR A 162 4.60 -21.49 21.94
N GLY A 163 4.71 -22.43 21.00
CA GLY A 163 3.80 -23.56 20.92
C GLY A 163 3.78 -24.38 22.20
N LEU A 164 2.61 -24.44 22.84
CA LEU A 164 2.26 -25.46 23.83
C LEU A 164 0.85 -25.97 23.54
N ALA A 165 0.79 -26.86 22.56
CA ALA A 165 -0.12 -28.00 22.47
C ALA A 165 0.62 -29.11 21.70
#